data_AF-V6M2L8-F1
#
_entry.id   AF-V6M2L8-F1
#
_cell.length_a   1.000
_cell.length_b   1.000
_cell.length_c   1.000
_cell.angle_alpha   90.00
_cell.angle_beta   90.00
_cell.angle_gamma   90.00
#
_symmetry.space_group_name_H-M   'P 1'
#
loop_
_entity.id
_entity.type
_entity.pdbx_description
1 polymer ?
#
loop_
_entity_poly.entity_id
_entity_poly.type
_entity_poly.pdbx_seq_one_letter_code
_entity_poly.pdbx_strand_id
1 'polypeptide(L)' 'MGTIVCQTCGSIIEHFESNQVKTLYAICDCEGCLRQNQEERT' A
#
# COMPACT_ATOMS: atom_id res chain seq x y z
N MET A 1 12.09 -7.63 -9.15
CA MET A 1 11.74 -7.39 -7.74
C MET A 1 10.78 -6.23 -7.67
N GLY A 2 9.58 -6.44 -7.16
CA GLY A 2 8.60 -5.39 -6.91
C GLY A 2 8.38 -5.19 -5.41
N THR A 3 7.86 -4.02 -5.05
CA THR A 3 7.55 -3.66 -3.66
C THR A 3 6.17 -3.02 -3.62
N ILE A 4 5.37 -3.42 -2.63
CA ILE A 4 4.09 -2.80 -2.31
C ILE A 4 4.31 -1.90 -1.10
N VAL A 5 3.92 -0.63 -1.23
CA VAL A 5 4.09 0.40 -0.21
C VAL A 5 2.74 0.97 0.20
N CYS A 6 2.56 1.29 1.48
CA CYS A 6 1.36 1.95 1.96
C CYS A 6 1.29 3.38 1.42
N GLN A 7 0.19 3.73 0.76
CA GLN A 7 -0.03 5.08 0.23
C GLN A 7 -0.20 6.12 1.35
N THR A 8 -0.71 5.71 2.51
CA THR A 8 -0.94 6.60 3.66
C THR A 8 0.32 6.83 4.50
N CYS A 9 0.97 5.76 4.96
CA CYS A 9 2.07 5.86 5.91
C CYS A 9 3.46 5.58 5.32
N GLY A 10 3.55 5.23 4.03
CA GLY A 10 4.81 4.93 3.35
C GLY A 10 5.51 3.65 3.81
N SER A 11 4.88 2.85 4.67
CA SER A 11 5.44 1.59 5.15
C SER A 11 5.44 0.53 4.04
N ILE A 12 6.50 -0.27 3.98
CA ILE A 12 6.56 -1.41 3.05
C ILE A 12 5.58 -2.48 3.54
N ILE A 13 4.67 -2.89 2.68
CA ILE A 13 3.67 -3.91 2.95
C ILE A 13 4.23 -5.28 2.57
N GLU A 14 4.75 -5.40 1.35
CA GLU A 14 5.23 -6.68 0.83
C GLU A 14 6.26 -6.48 -0.30
N HIS A 15 7.11 -7.48 -0.52
CA HIS A 15 7.93 -7.60 -1.72
C HIS A 15 7.45 -8.77 -2.56
N PHE A 16 7.39 -8.59 -3.88
CA PHE A 16 6.96 -9.63 -4.81
C PHE A 16 7.96 -9.83 -5.94
N GLU A 17 8.00 -11.03 -6.50
CA GLU A 17 8.79 -11.27 -7.70
C GLU A 17 8.12 -10.63 -8.91
N SER A 18 8.91 -9.86 -9.66
CA SER A 18 8.46 -9.20 -10.87
C SER A 18 9.63 -9.11 -11.83
N ASN A 19 9.34 -9.38 -13.10
CA ASN A 19 10.29 -9.30 -14.20
C ASN A 19 10.86 -7.88 -14.39
N GLN A 20 10.19 -6.86 -13.85
CA GLN A 20 10.65 -5.47 -13.84
C GLN A 20 10.54 -4.88 -12.43
N VAL A 21 11.35 -3.88 -12.13
CA VAL A 21 11.24 -3.13 -10.88
C VAL A 21 9.92 -2.36 -10.91
N LYS A 22 9.06 -2.63 -9.93
CA LYS A 22 7.74 -2.00 -9.81
C LYS A 22 7.48 -1.61 -8.37
N THR A 23 6.96 -0.41 -8.17
CA THR A 23 6.43 0.03 -6.89
C THR A 23 4.93 0.15 -7.02
N LEU A 24 4.20 -0.64 -6.24
CA LEU A 24 2.75 -0.57 -6.16
C LEU A 24 2.35 0.10 -4.85
N TYR A 25 1.19 0.75 -4.84
CA TYR A 25 0.66 1.41 -3.67
C TYR A 25 -0.64 0.73 -3.22
N ALA A 26 -0.76 0.49 -1.92
CA ALA A 26 -1.97 -0.06 -1.30
C ALA A 26 -2.21 0.61 0.06
N ILE A 27 -3.27 0.24 0.76
CA ILE A 27 -3.50 0.64 2.15
C ILE A 27 -3.21 -0.58 3.02
N CYS A 28 -2.38 -0.42 4.05
CA CYS A 28 -2.13 -1.49 5.03
C CYS A 28 -3.03 -1.38 6.25
N ASP A 29 -3.08 -2.44 7.05
CA ASP A 29 -4.01 -2.61 8.17
C ASP A 29 -3.64 -1.80 9.44
N CYS A 30 -2.89 -0.70 9.30
CA CYS A 30 -2.66 0.22 10.43
C CYS A 30 -3.94 0.96 10.79
N GLU A 31 -4.16 1.16 12.09
CA GLU A 31 -5.33 1.87 12.62
C GLU A 31 -5.52 3.26 12.00
N GLY A 32 -4.43 3.99 11.73
CA GLY A 32 -4.49 5.30 11.06
C GLY A 32 -4.80 5.25 9.55
N CYS A 33 -4.61 4.10 8.91
CA CYS A 33 -4.65 3.93 7.46
C CYS A 33 -5.98 3.35 7.00
N LEU A 34 -6.52 2.39 7.77
CA LEU A 34 -7.84 1.80 7.55
C LEU A 34 -8.98 2.82 7.58
N ARG A 35 -8.81 3.90 8.36
CA ARG A 35 -9.81 4.96 8.51
C ARG A 35 -9.97 5.85 7.27
N GLN A 36 -8.94 5.95 6.43
CA GLN A 36 -8.99 6.81 5.24
C GLN A 36 -9.73 6.18 4.06
N ASN A 37 -9.85 4.85 4.03
CA ASN A 37 -10.43 4.13 2.89
C ASN A 37 -11.98 4.10 2.89
N GLN A 38 -12.64 4.63 3.93
CA GLN A 38 -14.11 4.64 4.06
C GLN A 38 -14.76 5.96 3.63
N GLU A 39 -14.00 7.04 3.39
CA GLU A 39 -14.56 8.37 3.09
C GLU A 39 -14.68 8.68 1.59
N GLU A 40 -14.05 7.92 0.68
CA GLU A 40 -14.11 8.16 -0.78
C GLU A 40 -15.22 7.39 -1.52
N ARG A 41 -16.24 6.91 -0.78
CA ARG A 41 -17.39 6.18 -1.37
C ARG A 41 -18.76 6.72 -0.91
N THR A 42 -18.87 8.04 -0.75
CA THR A 42 -20.14 8.75 -0.53
C THR A 42 -20.38 9.75 -1.65
#